data_AF-A0AAX0YR25-F1
#
_entry.id   AF-A0AAX0YR25-F1
#
_cell.length_a   1.000
_cell.length_b   1.000
_cell.length_c   1.000
_cell.angle_alpha   90.00
_cell.angle_beta   90.00
_cell.angle_gamma   90.00
#
_symmetry.space_group_name_H-M   'P 1'
#
loop_
_entity.id
_entity.type
_entity.pdbx_description
1 polymer ?
#
loop_
_entity_poly.entity_id
_entity_poly.type
_entity_poly.pdbx_seq_one_letter_code
_entity_poly.pdbx_strand_id
1 'polypeptide(L)'
;MEYDLCKITLSGQERNFKKTRIPGEYEIYFENCFSKINLCEFLADYKSSIEATTMWGSSGEKITDTFIVNELVESPNFPESKGFKTYSITWSSSTAIDYGYMILKLTNMA
;
A
#
# COMPACT_ATOMS: atom_id res chain seq x y z
N MET A 1 14.91 11.45 -0.58
CA MET A 1 13.56 11.90 -1.00
C MET A 1 12.55 11.05 -0.25
N GLU A 2 11.69 11.67 0.54
CA GLU A 2 10.72 10.97 1.38
C GLU A 2 9.36 10.90 0.67
N TYR A 3 8.76 9.71 0.64
CA TYR A 3 7.48 9.47 -0.01
C TYR A 3 6.49 8.90 1.00
N ASP A 4 5.24 9.35 0.89
CA ASP A 4 4.14 8.83 1.68
C ASP A 4 3.04 8.24 0.79
N LEU A 5 2.31 7.27 1.33
CA LEU A 5 1.11 6.74 0.69
C LEU A 5 0.09 7.87 0.56
N CYS A 6 -0.28 8.17 -0.69
CA CYS A 6 -1.26 9.18 -1.03
C CYS A 6 -2.60 8.56 -1.36
N LYS A 7 -2.59 7.43 -2.06
CA LYS A 7 -3.80 6.71 -2.48
C LYS A 7 -3.48 5.26 -2.74
N ILE A 8 -4.44 4.37 -2.47
CA ILE A 8 -4.35 2.96 -2.83
C ILE A 8 -5.69 2.47 -3.35
N THR A 9 -5.63 1.61 -4.37
CA THR A 9 -6.78 0.94 -4.95
C THR A 9 -6.53 -0.56 -4.95
N LEU A 10 -7.55 -1.34 -4.63
CA LEU A 10 -7.56 -2.80 -4.68
C LEU A 10 -8.94 -3.27 -5.12
N SER A 11 -9.00 -4.27 -6.00
CA SER A 11 -10.27 -4.82 -6.52
C SER A 11 -11.12 -3.74 -7.23
N GLY A 12 -10.47 -2.76 -7.86
CA GLY A 12 -11.14 -1.63 -8.51
C GLY A 12 -11.74 -0.59 -7.56
N GLN A 13 -11.52 -0.70 -6.24
CA GLN A 13 -12.01 0.24 -5.22
C GLN A 13 -10.86 1.00 -4.58
N GLU A 14 -11.04 2.30 -4.37
CA GLU A 14 -10.16 3.08 -3.50
C GLU A 14 -10.35 2.64 -2.05
N ARG A 15 -9.25 2.34 -1.35
CA ARG A 15 -9.30 1.95 0.05
C ARG A 15 -8.95 3.14 0.93
N ASN A 16 -9.70 3.29 2.02
CA ASN A 16 -9.31 4.18 3.09
C ASN A 16 -8.06 3.65 3.77
N PHE A 17 -7.18 4.54 4.21
CA PHE A 17 -6.00 4.16 4.96
C PHE A 17 -5.62 5.24 5.97
N LYS A 18 -4.80 4.84 6.95
CA LYS A 18 -4.30 5.73 8.00
C LYS A 18 -2.84 5.41 8.30
N LYS A 19 -2.01 6.44 8.45
CA LYS A 19 -0.65 6.28 8.98
C LYS A 19 -0.68 5.83 10.44
N THR A 20 0.19 4.91 10.81
CA THR A 20 0.37 4.54 12.21
C THR A 20 1.41 5.44 12.88
N ARG A 21 1.81 5.09 14.11
CA ARG A 21 2.90 5.76 14.82
C ARG A 21 4.27 5.32 14.32
N ILE A 22 4.34 4.21 13.57
CA ILE A 22 5.58 3.70 12.98
C ILE A 22 5.74 4.39 11.62
N PRO A 23 6.87 5.08 11.36
CA PRO A 23 7.13 5.69 10.06
C PRO A 23 7.01 4.66 8.93
N GLY A 24 6.37 5.06 7.82
CA GLY A 24 6.13 4.20 6.66
C GLY A 24 5.14 3.05 6.86
N GLU A 25 4.54 2.90 8.05
CA GLU A 25 3.48 1.91 8.30
C GLU A 25 2.07 2.53 8.13
N TYR A 26 1.20 1.76 7.48
CA TYR A 26 -0.15 2.15 7.15
C TYR A 26 -1.14 1.04 7.55
N GLU A 27 -2.29 1.44 8.10
CA GLU A 27 -3.48 0.62 8.21
C GLU A 27 -4.36 0.89 6.99
N ILE A 28 -4.67 -0.14 6.20
CA ILE A 28 -5.57 -0.10 5.05
C ILE A 28 -6.87 -0.79 5.44
N TYR A 29 -7.99 -0.09 5.29
CA TYR A 29 -9.30 -0.55 5.76
C TYR A 29 -10.10 -1.20 4.63
N PHE A 30 -10.65 -2.37 4.95
CA PHE A 30 -11.63 -3.11 4.17
C PHE A 30 -12.96 -3.13 4.95
N GLU A 31 -14.00 -3.73 4.37
CA GLU A 31 -15.35 -3.70 4.96
C GLU A 31 -15.40 -4.26 6.39
N ASN A 32 -14.68 -5.36 6.65
CA ASN A 32 -14.74 -6.08 7.94
C ASN A 32 -13.37 -6.31 8.60
N CYS A 33 -12.31 -5.77 8.03
CA CYS A 33 -10.95 -5.94 8.52
C CYS A 33 -10.08 -4.73 8.14
N PHE A 34 -8.90 -4.66 8.74
CA PHE A 34 -7.85 -3.78 8.25
C PHE A 34 -6.56 -4.56 8.13
N SER A 35 -5.69 -4.12 7.22
CA SER A 35 -4.36 -4.68 7.09
C SER A 35 -3.28 -3.65 7.39
N LYS A 36 -2.25 -4.08 8.11
CA LYS A 36 -1.06 -3.30 8.39
C LYS A 36 0.03 -3.65 7.40
N ILE A 37 0.59 -2.64 6.78
CA ILE A 37 1.72 -2.78 5.85
C ILE A 37 2.80 -1.75 6.18
N ASN A 38 4.06 -2.17 6.17
CA ASN A 38 5.20 -1.30 6.33
C ASN A 38 5.93 -1.12 5.00
N LEU A 39 5.84 0.08 4.42
CA LEU A 39 6.46 0.40 3.14
C LEU A 39 7.93 0.83 3.26
N CYS A 40 8.51 0.89 4.46
CA CYS A 40 9.90 1.34 4.64
C CYS A 40 10.89 0.47 3.85
N GLU A 41 10.73 -0.85 3.85
CA GLU A 41 11.64 -1.75 3.12
C GLU A 41 11.59 -1.49 1.60
N PHE A 42 10.39 -1.21 1.07
CA PHE A 42 10.24 -0.82 -0.33
C PHE A 42 10.84 0.55 -0.61
N LEU A 43 10.63 1.53 0.27
CA LEU A 43 11.14 2.89 0.10
C LEU A 43 12.67 2.99 0.24
N ALA A 44 13.28 2.11 1.04
CA ALA A 44 14.72 2.05 1.25
C ALA A 44 15.44 1.24 0.16
N ASP A 45 14.97 0.01 -0.09
CA ASP A 45 15.72 -1.00 -0.87
C ASP A 45 14.95 -1.51 -2.10
N TYR A 46 13.80 -0.91 -2.44
CA TYR A 46 12.93 -1.35 -3.54
C TYR A 46 12.52 -2.82 -3.45
N LYS A 47 12.45 -3.35 -2.23
CA LYS A 47 11.93 -4.70 -1.99
C LYS A 47 10.48 -4.77 -2.46
N SER A 48 10.23 -5.58 -3.49
CA SER A 48 8.92 -5.67 -4.12
C SER A 48 7.90 -6.45 -3.30
N SER A 49 8.34 -7.44 -2.51
CA SER A 49 7.44 -8.25 -1.67
C SER A 49 7.49 -7.78 -0.22
N ILE A 50 6.35 -7.36 0.30
CA ILE A 50 6.15 -6.78 1.61
C ILE A 50 5.14 -7.64 2.37
N GLU A 51 5.47 -8.02 3.59
CA GLU A 51 4.51 -8.71 4.46
C GLU A 51 3.44 -7.72 4.94
N ALA A 52 2.19 -8.13 4.88
CA ALA A 52 1.08 -7.40 5.48
C ALA A 52 0.37 -8.28 6.53
N THR A 53 -0.18 -7.65 7.57
CA THR A 53 -0.90 -8.33 8.63
C THR A 53 -2.35 -7.85 8.66
N THR A 54 -3.29 -8.74 8.32
CA THR A 54 -4.72 -8.46 8.34
C THR A 54 -5.35 -8.90 9.65
N MET A 55 -6.11 -8.00 10.26
CA MET A 55 -6.84 -8.19 11.51
C MET A 55 -8.34 -8.13 11.24
N TRP A 56 -9.05 -9.21 11.53
CA TRP A 56 -10.50 -9.30 11.35
C TRP A 56 -11.23 -8.86 12.62
N GLY A 57 -12.07 -7.83 12.51
CA GLY A 57 -12.68 -7.18 13.68
C GLY A 57 -13.69 -8.04 14.44
N SER A 58 -14.39 -8.94 13.74
CA SER A 58 -15.42 -9.80 14.33
C SER A 58 -14.88 -11.06 14.99
N SER A 59 -13.77 -11.61 14.49
CA SER A 59 -13.17 -12.87 14.98
C SER A 59 -11.90 -12.67 15.81
N GLY A 60 -11.25 -11.51 15.71
CA GLY A 60 -9.92 -11.28 16.27
C GLY A 60 -8.82 -12.07 15.55
N GLU A 61 -9.14 -12.71 14.43
CA GLU A 61 -8.22 -13.51 13.64
C GLU A 61 -7.15 -12.62 12.99
N LYS A 62 -5.91 -13.13 13.01
CA LYS A 62 -4.75 -12.51 12.37
C LYS A 62 -4.30 -13.39 11.21
N ILE A 63 -4.25 -12.80 10.01
CA ILE A 63 -3.78 -13.44 8.79
C ILE A 63 -2.55 -12.68 8.29
N THR A 64 -1.54 -13.43 7.85
CA THR A 64 -0.39 -12.86 7.15
C THR A 64 -0.67 -12.88 5.66
N ASP A 65 -0.65 -11.70 5.06
CA ASP A 65 -0.84 -11.46 3.63
C ASP A 65 0.49 -11.08 2.98
N THR A 66 0.55 -11.18 1.66
CA THR A 66 1.68 -10.70 0.87
C THR A 66 1.24 -9.56 -0.03
N PHE A 67 1.89 -8.40 0.12
CA PHE A 67 1.75 -7.25 -0.74
C PHE A 67 2.93 -7.15 -1.70
N ILE A 68 2.67 -7.19 -2.99
CA ILE A 68 3.69 -7.15 -4.04
C ILE A 68 3.57 -5.83 -4.79
N VAL A 69 4.64 -5.06 -4.82
CA VAL A 69 4.83 -3.92 -5.72
C VAL A 69 5.44 -4.43 -7.02
N ASN A 70 4.69 -4.37 -8.12
CA ASN A 70 5.08 -5.01 -9.37
C ASN A 70 5.98 -4.08 -10.21
N GLU A 71 5.42 -2.99 -10.73
CA GLU A 71 6.13 -2.07 -11.61
C GLU A 71 5.64 -0.63 -11.43
N LEU A 72 6.50 0.32 -11.79
CA LEU A 72 6.16 1.74 -11.90
C LEU A 72 5.33 1.95 -13.17
N VAL A 73 4.22 2.65 -13.06
CA VAL A 73 3.30 2.93 -14.18
C VAL A 73 3.04 4.43 -14.29
N GLU A 74 2.88 4.91 -15.52
CA GLU A 74 2.50 6.30 -15.76
C GLU A 74 1.02 6.54 -15.45
N SER A 75 0.71 7.67 -14.81
CA SER A 75 -0.67 8.09 -14.55
C SER A 75 -0.86 9.57 -14.88
N PRO A 76 -1.79 9.94 -15.78
CA PRO A 76 -2.03 11.34 -16.11
C PRO A 76 -2.59 12.13 -14.91
N ASN A 77 -3.25 11.46 -13.97
CA ASN A 77 -3.81 12.06 -12.76
C ASN A 77 -2.77 12.22 -11.64
N PHE A 78 -1.70 11.41 -11.67
CA PHE A 78 -0.64 11.40 -10.68
C PHE A 78 0.74 11.45 -11.37
N PRO A 79 1.06 12.54 -12.07
CA PRO A 79 2.29 12.63 -12.87
C PRO A 79 3.53 12.80 -11.99
N GLU A 80 4.65 12.22 -12.41
CA GLU A 80 5.95 12.33 -11.72
C GLU A 80 6.43 13.77 -11.58
N SER A 81 6.12 14.62 -12.56
CA SER A 81 6.45 16.06 -12.54
C SER A 81 5.81 16.83 -11.38
N LYS A 82 4.79 16.27 -10.73
CA LYS A 82 4.15 16.82 -9.52
C LYS A 82 4.58 16.09 -8.24
N GLY A 83 5.62 15.25 -8.32
CA GLY A 83 6.16 14.50 -7.19
C GLY A 83 5.39 13.23 -6.84
N PHE A 84 4.64 12.65 -7.78
CA PHE A 84 3.94 11.37 -7.56
C PHE A 84 4.71 10.19 -8.15
N LYS A 85 4.51 9.00 -7.58
CA LYS A 85 4.89 7.73 -8.20
C LYS A 85 3.71 6.77 -8.12
N THR A 86 3.32 6.18 -9.24
CA THR A 86 2.23 5.21 -9.29
C THR A 86 2.81 3.84 -9.56
N TYR A 87 2.48 2.87 -8.73
CA TYR A 87 2.90 1.48 -8.90
C TYR A 87 1.68 0.59 -9.08
N SER A 88 1.77 -0.39 -9.98
CA SER A 88 0.83 -1.51 -9.98
C SER A 88 1.19 -2.46 -8.84
N ILE A 89 0.16 -2.99 -8.17
CA ILE A 89 0.32 -3.81 -6.97
C ILE A 89 -0.55 -5.05 -7.04
N THR A 90 -0.11 -6.09 -6.34
CA THR A 90 -0.85 -7.34 -6.12
C THR A 90 -0.95 -7.57 -4.61
N TRP A 91 -2.13 -7.90 -4.12
CA TRP A 91 -2.37 -8.26 -2.72
C TRP A 91 -2.85 -9.70 -2.67
N SER A 92 -2.07 -10.58 -2.03
CA SER A 92 -2.42 -11.99 -1.86
C SER A 92 -2.78 -12.26 -0.42
N SER A 93 -4.03 -12.69 -0.17
CA SER A 93 -4.51 -13.12 1.14
C SER A 93 -5.03 -14.54 1.04
N SER A 94 -4.31 -15.49 1.64
CA SER A 94 -4.61 -16.93 1.56
C SER A 94 -4.80 -17.42 0.11
N THR A 95 -6.05 -17.56 -0.35
CA THR A 95 -6.40 -18.02 -1.71
C THR A 95 -6.92 -16.91 -2.62
N ALA A 96 -7.11 -15.69 -2.10
CA ALA A 96 -7.60 -14.54 -2.85
C ALA A 96 -6.43 -13.66 -3.30
N ILE A 97 -6.48 -13.24 -4.56
CA ILE A 97 -5.51 -12.32 -5.15
C ILE A 97 -6.28 -11.12 -5.67
N ASP A 98 -5.94 -9.94 -5.14
CA ASP A 98 -6.45 -8.66 -5.57
C ASP A 98 -5.37 -7.87 -6.30
N TYR A 99 -5.79 -7.11 -7.30
CA TYR A 99 -4.92 -6.21 -8.06
C TYR A 99 -5.34 -4.76 -7.87
N GLY A 100 -4.38 -3.86 -8.03
CA GLY A 100 -4.68 -2.44 -8.10
C GLY A 100 -3.45 -1.58 -8.20
N TYR A 101 -3.53 -0.38 -7.63
CA TYR A 101 -2.49 0.63 -7.73
C TYR A 101 -2.21 1.29 -6.38
N MET A 102 -0.92 1.53 -6.12
CA MET A 102 -0.43 2.34 -5.02
C MET A 102 0.16 3.65 -5.57
N ILE A 103 -0.29 4.78 -5.03
CA ILE A 103 0.22 6.11 -5.39
C ILE A 103 0.96 6.67 -4.19
N LEU A 104 2.23 6.97 -4.40
CA LEU A 104 3.09 7.64 -3.45
C LEU A 104 3.22 9.12 -3.83
N LYS A 105 3.33 9.99 -2.82
CA LYS A 105 3.58 11.43 -3.00
C LYS A 105 4.85 11.82 -2.25
N LEU A 106 5.71 12.59 -2.91
CA LEU A 106 6.89 13.19 -2.31
C LEU A 106 6.45 14.18 -1.22
N THR A 107 6.93 13.98 0.00
CA THR A 107 6.56 14.80 1.17
C THR A 107 7.68 15.70 1.68
N ASN A 108 8.89 15.55 1.14
CA ASN A 108 9.98 16.51 1.30
C ASN A 108 10.66 16.80 -0.05
N MET A 109 10.44 18.02 -0.55
CA MET A 109 11.32 18.67 -1.53
C MET A 109 12.36 19.45 -0.72
N ALA A 110 13.51 18.82 -0.46
CA ALA A 110 14.69 19.55 -0.02
C ALA A 110 15.30 20.29 -1.22
#